data_AF-A0A924I7B1-F1
#
_entry.id   AF-A0A924I7B1-F1
#
_cell.length_a   1.000
_cell.length_b   1.000
_cell.length_c   1.000
_cell.angle_alpha   90.00
_cell.angle_beta   90.00
_cell.angle_gamma   90.00
#
_symmetry.space_group_name_H-M   'P 1'
#
loop_
_entity.id
_entity.type
_entity.pdbx_description
1 polymer ?
#
loop_
_entity_poly.entity_id
_entity_poly.type
_entity_poly.pdbx_seq_one_letter_code
_entity_poly.pdbx_strand_id
1 'polypeptide(L)'
;EALDYKTPLLRALNAVDEAATDICKYFDKNVKKVTATLGWEQEYFLVDASLANSRPDLVMTGRTLLGHTSAKGQQLDDHYFGSIPSRALNYMRELEEECMLLGIPVKTRHNEVAPNQFELAPIFEETNLAVDHNSLLMDVMSKVGERHDFKVLFHEKPFQGVNGSGKHNNWSMATDTGINLLSPGKTPMSNLQFLSFFINTIKAVNDYEELLRASIATASNDHRLGANEAPPAIISVFIGAQLTKVLAELEGVSNGKLSPEEKTDLKLNVVGKIPDVMLDNTDRNRTSPFAFTGNKFEFRAVGSSANCANAMTTLNSIVAKQLKDFKKEVDSLIEKKDLKKDEAIFNVLREYIKGTKNILFEGDGYSEAWEKEAKKRGLSNHKTTPTALKAKVSKKALDLFKELNVMNHIEVEARYEIELEEYTKKIQIEGRVLGDIARNHVIPTAIRYQNTLIENVRGLKDIFGKDFEKIAKEQISIIKEISEHIEGINSKVEHMTDARKKANALTDAQKMAEMYCDKVKPYFDEIRIHCDKLELIVDDEIWTLTKYRELLFTR
;
A
#
# COMPACT_ATOMS: atom_id res chain seq x y z
N GLU A 1 -3.07 -28.28 6.39
CA GLU A 1 -2.93 -26.81 6.53
C GLU A 1 -2.67 -26.25 5.14
N ALA A 2 -3.34 -25.16 4.78
CA ALA A 2 -3.11 -24.48 3.52
C ALA A 2 -2.13 -23.32 3.72
N LEU A 3 -0.91 -23.45 3.21
CA LEU A 3 0.14 -22.42 3.27
C LEU A 3 0.16 -21.52 2.02
N ASP A 4 -0.56 -21.88 0.96
CA ASP A 4 -0.71 -21.06 -0.24
C ASP A 4 -1.61 -19.82 -0.01
N TYR A 5 -1.62 -18.85 -0.92
CA TYR A 5 -2.56 -17.71 -0.86
C TYR A 5 -3.96 -18.02 -1.42
N LYS A 6 -4.09 -19.08 -2.23
CA LYS A 6 -5.29 -19.41 -3.02
C LYS A 6 -6.42 -19.95 -2.16
N THR A 7 -6.11 -20.93 -1.31
CA THR A 7 -7.07 -21.66 -0.50
C THR A 7 -7.77 -20.75 0.51
N PRO A 8 -7.07 -19.88 1.29
CA PRO A 8 -7.76 -18.92 2.16
C PRO A 8 -8.63 -17.94 1.37
N LEU A 9 -8.15 -17.48 0.20
CA LEU A 9 -8.92 -16.57 -0.65
C LEU A 9 -10.23 -17.23 -1.12
N LEU A 10 -10.16 -18.45 -1.68
CA LEU A 10 -11.37 -19.17 -2.12
C LEU A 10 -12.37 -19.40 -0.99
N ARG A 11 -11.89 -19.73 0.22
CA ARG A 11 -12.76 -19.87 1.40
C ARG A 11 -13.39 -18.54 1.81
N ALA A 12 -12.64 -17.44 1.78
CA ALA A 12 -13.18 -16.10 2.07
C ALA A 12 -14.20 -15.65 1.02
N LEU A 13 -13.96 -15.96 -0.26
CA LEU A 13 -14.89 -15.68 -1.36
C LEU A 13 -16.18 -16.49 -1.25
N ASN A 14 -16.10 -17.77 -0.87
CA ASN A 14 -17.29 -18.57 -0.58
C ASN A 14 -18.06 -18.02 0.63
N ALA A 15 -17.35 -17.61 1.70
CA ALA A 15 -17.99 -17.07 2.90
C ALA A 15 -18.74 -15.75 2.61
N VAL A 16 -18.20 -14.87 1.77
CA VAL A 16 -18.87 -13.63 1.39
C VAL A 16 -20.01 -13.87 0.40
N ASP A 17 -19.88 -14.83 -0.52
CA ASP A 17 -20.95 -15.25 -1.44
C ASP A 17 -22.19 -15.72 -0.66
N GLU A 18 -22.02 -16.67 0.27
CA GLU A 18 -23.12 -17.17 1.11
C GLU A 18 -23.78 -16.04 1.91
N ALA A 19 -22.96 -15.25 2.62
CA ALA A 19 -23.46 -14.17 3.48
C ALA A 19 -24.18 -13.08 2.66
N ALA A 20 -23.61 -12.66 1.53
CA ALA A 20 -24.19 -11.63 0.69
C ALA A 20 -25.44 -12.12 -0.04
N THR A 21 -25.46 -13.38 -0.50
CA THR A 21 -26.64 -13.99 -1.12
C THR A 21 -27.81 -14.00 -0.15
N ASP A 22 -27.58 -14.37 1.11
CA ASP A 22 -28.60 -14.37 2.16
C ASP A 22 -29.19 -12.97 2.44
N ILE A 23 -28.35 -11.93 2.41
CA ILE A 23 -28.81 -10.54 2.51
C ILE A 23 -29.57 -10.13 1.25
N CYS A 24 -29.12 -10.54 0.06
CA CYS A 24 -29.82 -10.26 -1.20
C CYS A 24 -31.24 -10.84 -1.21
N LYS A 25 -31.49 -11.98 -0.54
CA LYS A 25 -32.83 -12.58 -0.42
C LYS A 25 -33.85 -11.68 0.27
N TYR A 26 -33.42 -10.68 1.04
CA TYR A 26 -34.33 -9.66 1.54
C TYR A 26 -34.93 -8.82 0.42
N PHE A 27 -34.18 -8.57 -0.66
CA PHE A 27 -34.55 -7.63 -1.72
C PHE A 27 -35.06 -8.35 -2.97
N ASP A 28 -34.37 -9.41 -3.38
CA ASP A 28 -34.73 -10.23 -4.54
C ASP A 28 -34.52 -11.72 -4.22
N LYS A 29 -35.61 -12.49 -4.27
CA LYS A 29 -35.57 -13.94 -3.99
C LYS A 29 -34.90 -14.74 -5.10
N ASN A 30 -34.73 -14.17 -6.29
CA ASN A 30 -34.17 -14.84 -7.46
C ASN A 30 -32.64 -14.92 -7.43
N VAL A 31 -31.96 -14.04 -6.68
CA VAL A 31 -30.50 -14.06 -6.55
C VAL A 31 -30.05 -15.38 -5.95
N LYS A 32 -29.17 -16.12 -6.63
CA LYS A 32 -28.66 -17.42 -6.15
C LYS A 32 -27.20 -17.36 -5.73
N LYS A 33 -26.47 -16.37 -6.22
CA LYS A 33 -25.03 -16.23 -6.01
C LYS A 33 -24.64 -14.76 -6.02
N VAL A 34 -23.66 -14.40 -5.18
CA VAL A 34 -22.97 -13.12 -5.21
C VAL A 34 -21.48 -13.38 -5.43
N THR A 35 -20.90 -12.66 -6.38
CA THR A 35 -19.50 -12.79 -6.77
C THR A 35 -18.77 -11.51 -6.42
N ALA A 36 -17.71 -11.60 -5.62
CA ALA A 36 -16.83 -10.48 -5.38
C ALA A 36 -15.96 -10.21 -6.62
N THR A 37 -15.80 -8.95 -6.97
CA THR A 37 -15.02 -8.51 -8.13
C THR A 37 -13.82 -7.69 -7.71
N LEU A 38 -12.73 -7.79 -8.46
CA LEU A 38 -11.50 -7.03 -8.25
C LEU A 38 -10.98 -6.45 -9.56
N GLY A 39 -10.71 -5.14 -9.55
CA GLY A 39 -9.82 -4.49 -10.52
C GLY A 39 -8.57 -3.99 -9.80
N TRP A 40 -7.41 -4.51 -10.17
CA TRP A 40 -6.13 -4.07 -9.61
C TRP A 40 -5.48 -3.01 -10.50
N GLU A 41 -4.80 -2.02 -9.91
CA GLU A 41 -4.01 -1.01 -10.63
C GLU A 41 -2.54 -1.27 -10.28
N GLN A 42 -1.73 -1.74 -11.24
CA GLN A 42 -0.34 -2.14 -10.99
C GLN A 42 0.61 -1.00 -11.34
N GLU A 43 1.18 -0.36 -10.33
CA GLU A 43 2.29 0.58 -10.52
C GLU A 43 3.65 -0.13 -10.49
N TYR A 44 4.62 0.42 -11.22
CA TYR A 44 5.99 -0.09 -11.33
C TYR A 44 6.94 0.96 -11.89
N PHE A 45 8.25 0.74 -11.74
CA PHE A 45 9.28 1.50 -12.45
C PHE A 45 9.93 0.67 -13.55
N LEU A 46 10.34 1.31 -14.65
CA LEU A 46 11.25 0.74 -15.65
C LEU A 46 12.60 1.43 -15.58
N VAL A 47 13.66 0.67 -15.39
CA VAL A 47 15.04 1.17 -15.40
C VAL A 47 15.80 0.44 -16.47
N ASP A 48 16.66 1.13 -17.21
CA ASP A 48 17.57 0.47 -18.14
C ASP A 48 18.36 -0.64 -17.42
N ALA A 49 18.39 -1.84 -17.99
CA ALA A 49 18.99 -3.01 -17.35
C ALA A 49 20.48 -2.82 -17.05
N SER A 50 21.22 -2.11 -17.91
CA SER A 50 22.65 -1.84 -17.67
C SER A 50 22.85 -0.91 -16.47
N LEU A 51 22.03 0.15 -16.36
CA LEU A 51 22.03 1.08 -15.23
C LEU A 51 21.52 0.43 -13.95
N ALA A 52 20.58 -0.51 -14.04
CA ALA A 52 20.15 -1.28 -12.89
C ALA A 52 21.26 -2.24 -12.41
N ASN A 53 21.97 -2.88 -13.33
CA ASN A 53 23.04 -3.84 -13.02
C ASN A 53 24.30 -3.17 -12.42
N SER A 54 24.55 -1.89 -12.69
CA SER A 54 25.60 -1.11 -12.01
C SER A 54 25.24 -0.74 -10.56
N ARG A 55 24.04 -1.13 -10.09
CA ARG A 55 23.54 -0.86 -8.74
C ARG A 55 23.29 -2.18 -7.99
N PRO A 56 24.30 -2.73 -7.30
CA PRO A 56 24.14 -4.00 -6.57
C PRO A 56 23.02 -3.95 -5.52
N ASP A 57 22.79 -2.79 -4.90
CA ASP A 57 21.66 -2.58 -3.99
C ASP A 57 20.32 -2.73 -4.69
N LEU A 58 20.15 -2.12 -5.85
CA LEU A 58 18.92 -2.20 -6.64
C LEU A 58 18.64 -3.64 -7.10
N VAL A 59 19.67 -4.34 -7.57
CA VAL A 59 19.56 -5.74 -8.04
C VAL A 59 19.17 -6.68 -6.91
N MET A 60 19.83 -6.56 -5.75
CA MET A 60 19.67 -7.51 -4.64
C MET A 60 18.47 -7.21 -3.74
N THR A 61 18.05 -5.94 -3.67
CA THR A 61 17.00 -5.51 -2.73
C THR A 61 15.75 -4.95 -3.40
N GLY A 62 15.78 -4.73 -4.71
CA GLY A 62 14.69 -4.10 -5.46
C GLY A 62 14.58 -2.59 -5.24
N ARG A 63 15.45 -2.00 -4.43
CA ARG A 63 15.51 -0.57 -4.15
C ARG A 63 16.95 -0.07 -4.03
N THR A 64 17.09 1.23 -4.10
CA THR A 64 18.34 1.92 -3.78
C THR A 64 18.47 2.11 -2.27
N LEU A 65 19.61 1.70 -1.71
CA LEU A 65 19.96 1.89 -0.30
C LEU A 65 20.79 3.16 -0.10
N LEU A 66 21.50 3.58 -1.16
CA LEU A 66 22.31 4.79 -1.24
C LEU A 66 21.91 5.63 -2.45
N GLY A 67 22.25 6.91 -2.46
CA GLY A 67 22.14 7.78 -3.62
C GLY A 67 21.53 9.13 -3.29
N HIS A 68 22.25 10.21 -3.61
CA HIS A 68 21.74 11.56 -3.49
C HIS A 68 20.58 11.81 -4.47
N THR A 69 19.56 12.53 -4.02
CA THR A 69 18.42 12.90 -4.88
C THR A 69 18.86 13.76 -6.05
N SER A 70 18.30 13.51 -7.23
CA SER A 70 18.59 14.30 -8.43
C SER A 70 18.14 15.77 -8.25
N ALA A 71 18.91 16.71 -8.82
CA ALA A 71 18.58 18.14 -8.81
C ALA A 71 17.27 18.43 -9.55
N LYS A 72 16.99 17.69 -10.64
CA LYS A 72 15.66 17.59 -11.23
C LYS A 72 14.93 16.43 -10.55
N GLY A 73 13.84 16.72 -9.86
CA GLY A 73 12.93 15.73 -9.27
C GLY A 73 11.69 15.57 -10.15
N GLN A 74 10.51 15.59 -9.52
CA GLN A 74 9.20 15.43 -10.19
C GLN A 74 8.66 16.73 -10.81
N GLN A 75 9.50 17.75 -10.95
CA GLN A 75 9.10 19.04 -11.50
C GLN A 75 9.15 19.03 -13.05
N LEU A 76 8.34 19.90 -13.68
CA LEU A 76 8.26 20.09 -15.15
C LEU A 76 7.61 18.91 -15.90
N ASP A 77 7.74 18.86 -17.24
CA ASP A 77 6.98 18.05 -18.22
C ASP A 77 6.90 16.50 -18.00
N ASP A 78 7.47 15.96 -16.92
CA ASP A 78 7.35 14.55 -16.53
C ASP A 78 6.01 14.29 -15.79
N HIS A 79 4.94 14.93 -16.24
CA HIS A 79 3.63 14.94 -15.59
C HIS A 79 2.88 13.60 -15.74
N TYR A 80 2.00 13.34 -14.77
CA TYR A 80 0.92 12.35 -14.88
C TYR A 80 0.17 12.55 -16.21
N PHE A 81 0.02 11.50 -17.01
CA PHE A 81 -0.48 11.53 -18.40
C PHE A 81 0.35 12.31 -19.44
N GLY A 82 1.63 12.61 -19.15
CA GLY A 82 2.59 13.12 -20.13
C GLY A 82 2.88 12.11 -21.26
N SER A 83 3.66 12.50 -22.27
CA SER A 83 4.05 11.59 -23.36
C SER A 83 4.95 10.46 -22.83
N ILE A 84 4.54 9.20 -23.05
CA ILE A 84 5.35 8.02 -22.70
C ILE A 84 6.58 7.94 -23.61
N PRO A 85 7.81 7.79 -23.07
CA PRO A 85 9.02 7.61 -23.87
C PRO A 85 8.88 6.43 -24.85
N SER A 86 9.35 6.58 -26.10
CA SER A 86 9.12 5.59 -27.15
C SER A 86 9.60 4.17 -26.80
N ARG A 87 10.70 4.06 -26.05
CA ARG A 87 11.23 2.76 -25.59
C ARG A 87 10.28 2.09 -24.58
N ALA A 88 9.78 2.83 -23.59
CA ALA A 88 8.80 2.34 -22.64
C ALA A 88 7.46 1.99 -23.33
N LEU A 89 7.04 2.80 -24.31
CA LEU A 89 5.84 2.53 -25.09
C LEU A 89 5.95 1.22 -25.89
N ASN A 90 7.12 0.91 -26.46
CA ASN A 90 7.35 -0.36 -27.17
C ASN A 90 7.29 -1.56 -26.22
N TYR A 91 7.90 -1.45 -25.03
CA TYR A 91 7.76 -2.45 -23.96
C TYR A 91 6.28 -2.68 -23.60
N MET A 92 5.53 -1.59 -23.38
CA MET A 92 4.12 -1.68 -23.01
C MET A 92 3.25 -2.30 -24.11
N ARG A 93 3.58 -2.08 -25.40
CA ARG A 93 2.85 -2.66 -26.53
C ARG A 93 3.00 -4.17 -26.56
N GLU A 94 4.23 -4.66 -26.43
CA GLU A 94 4.48 -6.11 -26.38
C GLU A 94 3.87 -6.72 -25.11
N LEU A 95 3.95 -6.04 -23.97
CA LEU A 95 3.29 -6.48 -22.74
C LEU A 95 1.77 -6.64 -22.92
N GLU A 96 1.11 -5.68 -23.56
CA GLU A 96 -0.33 -5.79 -23.86
C GLU A 96 -0.63 -6.97 -24.80
N GLU A 97 0.19 -7.20 -25.82
CA GLU A 97 0.04 -8.34 -26.73
C GLU A 97 0.12 -9.68 -25.98
N GLU A 98 1.14 -9.86 -25.14
CA GLU A 98 1.31 -11.07 -24.31
C GLU A 98 0.15 -11.23 -23.31
N CYS A 99 -0.31 -10.14 -22.70
CA CYS A 99 -1.47 -10.15 -21.81
C CYS A 99 -2.74 -10.63 -22.53
N MET A 100 -2.99 -10.13 -23.75
CA MET A 100 -4.14 -10.54 -24.54
C MET A 100 -4.09 -12.03 -24.90
N LEU A 101 -2.91 -12.59 -25.21
CA LEU A 101 -2.74 -14.02 -25.46
C LEU A 101 -3.02 -14.88 -24.23
N LEU A 102 -2.74 -14.36 -23.04
CA LEU A 102 -2.95 -15.03 -21.75
C LEU A 102 -4.36 -14.79 -21.18
N GLY A 103 -5.19 -13.97 -21.83
CA GLY A 103 -6.55 -13.65 -21.38
C GLY A 103 -6.63 -12.56 -20.32
N ILE A 104 -5.54 -11.84 -20.04
CA ILE A 104 -5.52 -10.72 -19.08
C ILE A 104 -6.09 -9.47 -19.77
N PRO A 105 -7.24 -8.92 -19.33
CA PRO A 105 -7.95 -7.88 -20.08
C PRO A 105 -7.40 -6.48 -19.79
N VAL A 106 -6.12 -6.24 -20.09
CA VAL A 106 -5.44 -4.94 -19.92
C VAL A 106 -6.21 -3.84 -20.67
N LYS A 107 -6.43 -2.70 -20.02
CA LYS A 107 -7.25 -1.62 -20.55
C LYS A 107 -6.54 -0.27 -20.60
N THR A 108 -5.88 0.10 -19.50
CA THR A 108 -5.24 1.41 -19.34
C THR A 108 -3.75 1.24 -19.05
N ARG A 109 -2.96 2.15 -19.61
CA ARG A 109 -1.54 2.34 -19.30
C ARG A 109 -1.21 3.82 -19.39
N HIS A 110 -0.43 4.34 -18.44
CA HIS A 110 0.02 5.73 -18.46
C HIS A 110 1.31 5.93 -17.64
N ASN A 111 1.93 7.10 -17.81
CA ASN A 111 2.96 7.57 -16.90
C ASN A 111 2.33 7.88 -15.54
N GLU A 112 3.08 7.57 -14.49
CA GLU A 112 2.79 7.99 -13.13
C GLU A 112 3.53 9.31 -12.78
N VAL A 113 3.37 9.79 -11.54
CA VAL A 113 3.93 11.07 -11.07
C VAL A 113 5.47 11.06 -11.01
N ALA A 114 6.12 9.93 -10.72
CA ALA A 114 7.58 9.86 -10.70
C ALA A 114 8.18 9.56 -12.09
N PRO A 115 9.39 10.07 -12.39
CA PRO A 115 10.12 9.71 -13.59
C PRO A 115 10.32 8.20 -13.70
N ASN A 116 10.09 7.65 -14.89
CA ASN A 116 10.16 6.21 -15.17
C ASN A 116 9.18 5.34 -14.36
N GLN A 117 8.17 5.94 -13.71
CA GLN A 117 7.06 5.23 -13.08
C GLN A 117 5.89 5.14 -14.05
N PHE A 118 5.22 3.99 -14.06
CA PHE A 118 4.08 3.73 -14.92
C PHE A 118 3.01 2.93 -14.17
N GLU A 119 1.79 2.99 -14.67
CA GLU A 119 0.66 2.19 -14.21
C GLU A 119 0.11 1.35 -15.36
N LEU A 120 -0.38 0.15 -15.04
CA LEU A 120 -1.20 -0.68 -15.90
C LEU A 120 -2.40 -1.21 -15.12
N ALA A 121 -3.61 -1.09 -15.69
CA ALA A 121 -4.82 -1.64 -15.08
C ALA A 121 -5.69 -2.39 -16.11
N PRO A 122 -6.26 -3.55 -15.76
CA PRO A 122 -7.19 -4.29 -16.59
C PRO A 122 -8.64 -3.88 -16.29
N ILE A 123 -9.56 -4.42 -17.08
CA ILE A 123 -10.97 -4.48 -16.67
C ILE A 123 -11.06 -5.38 -15.42
N PHE A 124 -11.92 -5.02 -14.47
CA PHE A 124 -12.15 -5.85 -13.29
C PHE A 124 -12.70 -7.23 -13.66
N GLU A 125 -12.39 -8.23 -12.84
CA GLU A 125 -12.84 -9.61 -13.03
C GLU A 125 -13.36 -10.18 -11.71
N GLU A 126 -13.80 -11.45 -11.73
CA GLU A 126 -14.03 -12.18 -10.48
C GLU A 126 -12.73 -12.22 -9.66
N THR A 127 -12.83 -11.99 -8.35
CA THR A 127 -11.67 -11.72 -7.49
C THR A 127 -10.59 -12.81 -7.58
N ASN A 128 -10.97 -14.09 -7.59
CA ASN A 128 -9.99 -15.17 -7.68
C ASN A 128 -9.23 -15.16 -9.01
N LEU A 129 -9.93 -14.94 -10.14
CA LEU A 129 -9.30 -14.81 -11.46
C LEU A 129 -8.42 -13.55 -11.54
N ALA A 130 -8.91 -12.41 -11.06
CA ALA A 130 -8.17 -11.16 -11.06
C ALA A 130 -6.83 -11.27 -10.30
N VAL A 131 -6.83 -11.98 -9.16
CA VAL A 131 -5.61 -12.26 -8.38
C VAL A 131 -4.62 -13.14 -9.16
N ASP A 132 -5.10 -14.15 -9.88
CA ASP A 132 -4.26 -15.00 -10.73
C ASP A 132 -3.68 -14.22 -11.90
N HIS A 133 -4.50 -13.41 -12.56
CA HIS A 133 -4.08 -12.53 -13.65
C HIS A 133 -3.05 -11.50 -13.20
N ASN A 134 -3.18 -10.88 -12.01
CA ASN A 134 -2.14 -9.98 -11.50
C ASN A 134 -0.83 -10.72 -11.23
N SER A 135 -0.91 -11.90 -10.61
CA SER A 135 0.29 -12.70 -10.29
C SER A 135 1.02 -13.14 -11.57
N LEU A 136 0.28 -13.54 -12.60
CA LEU A 136 0.81 -13.87 -13.91
C LEU A 136 1.38 -12.65 -14.64
N LEU A 137 0.67 -11.51 -14.59
CA LEU A 137 1.14 -10.25 -15.19
C LEU A 137 2.55 -9.89 -14.70
N MET A 138 2.81 -9.95 -13.39
CA MET A 138 4.11 -9.56 -12.85
C MET A 138 5.28 -10.41 -13.40
N ASP A 139 5.05 -11.70 -13.68
CA ASP A 139 6.01 -12.58 -14.35
C ASP A 139 6.19 -12.19 -15.83
N VAL A 140 5.10 -11.94 -16.54
CA VAL A 140 5.12 -11.50 -17.94
C VAL A 140 5.86 -10.17 -18.09
N MET A 141 5.58 -9.20 -17.22
CA MET A 141 6.26 -7.90 -17.18
C MET A 141 7.77 -8.07 -17.07
N SER A 142 8.24 -8.97 -16.20
CA SER A 142 9.67 -9.23 -16.03
C SER A 142 10.29 -9.81 -17.31
N LYS A 143 9.63 -10.79 -17.94
CA LYS A 143 10.09 -11.43 -19.18
C LYS A 143 10.10 -10.50 -20.39
N VAL A 144 9.06 -9.67 -20.53
CA VAL A 144 9.02 -8.64 -21.58
C VAL A 144 10.07 -7.57 -21.28
N GLY A 145 10.28 -7.22 -20.02
CA GLY A 145 11.29 -6.26 -19.59
C GLY A 145 12.69 -6.69 -20.03
N GLU A 146 13.05 -7.95 -19.79
CA GLU A 146 14.32 -8.54 -20.23
C GLU A 146 14.53 -8.43 -21.75
N ARG A 147 13.49 -8.62 -22.57
CA ARG A 147 13.58 -8.50 -24.03
C ARG A 147 13.74 -7.06 -24.53
N HIS A 148 13.35 -6.08 -23.71
CA HIS A 148 13.47 -4.64 -24.00
C HIS A 148 14.64 -3.98 -23.24
N ASP A 149 15.55 -4.78 -22.68
CA ASP A 149 16.68 -4.34 -21.86
C ASP A 149 16.24 -3.46 -20.67
N PHE A 150 15.07 -3.76 -20.10
CA PHE A 150 14.55 -3.09 -18.91
C PHE A 150 14.58 -4.02 -17.69
N LYS A 151 14.92 -3.44 -16.54
CA LYS A 151 14.61 -3.99 -15.23
C LYS A 151 13.29 -3.39 -14.75
N VAL A 152 12.28 -4.24 -14.59
CA VAL A 152 11.01 -3.88 -13.93
C VAL A 152 11.21 -3.90 -12.42
N LEU A 153 10.80 -2.83 -11.74
CA LEU A 153 10.88 -2.73 -10.29
C LEU A 153 9.48 -2.62 -9.68
N PHE A 154 9.13 -3.61 -8.86
CA PHE A 154 7.87 -3.66 -8.12
C PHE A 154 8.00 -3.22 -6.66
N HIS A 155 9.20 -2.89 -6.18
CA HIS A 155 9.37 -2.42 -4.80
C HIS A 155 8.57 -1.14 -4.59
N GLU A 156 7.88 -1.01 -3.46
CA GLU A 156 6.95 0.09 -3.17
C GLU A 156 7.64 1.46 -3.07
N LYS A 157 8.96 1.46 -2.85
CA LYS A 157 9.80 2.65 -2.80
C LYS A 157 11.21 2.41 -3.39
N PRO A 158 11.37 2.28 -4.71
CA PRO A 158 12.68 1.93 -5.30
C PRO A 158 13.70 3.06 -5.15
N PHE A 159 13.23 4.31 -5.16
CA PHE A 159 14.06 5.52 -5.05
C PHE A 159 13.53 6.44 -3.95
N GLN A 160 14.43 6.92 -3.09
CA GLN A 160 14.10 7.93 -2.07
C GLN A 160 13.85 9.31 -2.70
N GLY A 161 12.87 10.06 -2.18
CA GLY A 161 12.60 11.44 -2.61
C GLY A 161 11.71 11.58 -3.85
N VAL A 162 11.16 10.49 -4.38
CA VAL A 162 10.12 10.48 -5.45
C VAL A 162 8.92 9.64 -5.01
N ASN A 163 7.80 9.64 -5.75
CA ASN A 163 6.60 8.85 -5.43
C ASN A 163 6.94 7.34 -5.32
N GLY A 164 6.16 6.64 -4.49
CA GLY A 164 6.26 5.19 -4.38
C GLY A 164 5.28 4.50 -5.33
N SER A 165 5.38 3.17 -5.45
CA SER A 165 4.49 2.35 -6.27
C SER A 165 3.42 1.64 -5.44
N GLY A 166 2.16 1.82 -5.81
CA GLY A 166 0.99 1.16 -5.21
C GLY A 166 0.47 -0.06 -6.00
N LYS A 167 -0.48 -0.77 -5.40
CA LYS A 167 -1.36 -1.72 -6.09
C LYS A 167 -2.80 -1.55 -5.67
N HIS A 168 -3.50 -0.55 -6.20
CA HIS A 168 -4.86 -0.28 -5.72
C HIS A 168 -5.78 -1.46 -6.02
N ASN A 169 -6.55 -1.88 -5.02
CA ASN A 169 -7.54 -2.95 -5.17
C ASN A 169 -8.94 -2.34 -5.20
N ASN A 170 -9.51 -2.22 -6.39
CA ASN A 170 -10.89 -1.79 -6.61
C ASN A 170 -11.82 -2.98 -6.40
N TRP A 171 -12.41 -3.08 -5.22
CA TRP A 171 -13.25 -4.18 -4.77
C TRP A 171 -14.74 -3.83 -4.87
N SER A 172 -15.53 -4.78 -5.38
CA SER A 172 -17.00 -4.71 -5.36
C SER A 172 -17.64 -6.10 -5.27
N MET A 173 -18.98 -6.17 -5.31
CA MET A 173 -19.76 -7.41 -5.32
C MET A 173 -20.91 -7.31 -6.31
N ALA A 174 -21.10 -8.35 -7.12
CA ALA A 174 -22.17 -8.43 -8.12
C ALA A 174 -23.02 -9.70 -7.95
N THR A 175 -24.34 -9.57 -8.10
CA THR A 175 -25.24 -10.73 -8.11
C THR A 175 -25.15 -11.50 -9.43
N ASP A 176 -25.56 -12.77 -9.44
CA ASP A 176 -25.75 -13.57 -10.65
C ASP A 176 -26.81 -12.99 -11.61
N THR A 177 -27.65 -12.08 -11.13
CA THR A 177 -28.60 -11.30 -11.93
C THR A 177 -28.01 -10.03 -12.56
N GLY A 178 -26.72 -9.74 -12.35
CA GLY A 178 -26.00 -8.63 -12.96
C GLY A 178 -26.09 -7.29 -12.20
N ILE A 179 -26.52 -7.31 -10.93
CA ILE A 179 -26.64 -6.11 -10.10
C ILE A 179 -25.36 -5.92 -9.28
N ASN A 180 -24.69 -4.78 -9.43
CA ASN A 180 -23.61 -4.36 -8.54
C ASN A 180 -24.21 -3.85 -7.21
N LEU A 181 -23.88 -4.53 -6.12
CA LEU A 181 -24.41 -4.28 -4.77
C LEU A 181 -23.87 -3.00 -4.13
N LEU A 182 -22.79 -2.44 -4.68
CA LEU A 182 -22.18 -1.17 -4.25
C LEU A 182 -22.46 -0.03 -5.23
N SER A 183 -23.35 -0.22 -6.20
CA SER A 183 -23.87 0.88 -7.01
C SER A 183 -25.16 1.45 -6.39
N PRO A 184 -25.29 2.79 -6.30
CA PRO A 184 -26.58 3.41 -6.06
C PRO A 184 -27.63 2.95 -7.08
N GLY A 185 -28.87 2.74 -6.63
CA GLY A 185 -29.99 2.30 -7.46
C GLY A 185 -31.01 3.40 -7.71
N LYS A 186 -32.00 3.08 -8.57
CA LYS A 186 -33.00 4.06 -9.03
C LYS A 186 -34.26 4.13 -8.18
N THR A 187 -34.48 3.12 -7.35
CA THR A 187 -35.69 2.96 -6.55
C THR A 187 -35.35 2.96 -5.05
N PRO A 188 -36.29 3.33 -4.17
CA PRO A 188 -36.06 3.26 -2.74
C PRO A 188 -35.64 1.86 -2.25
N MET A 189 -36.14 0.78 -2.89
CA MET A 189 -35.78 -0.59 -2.55
C MET A 189 -34.36 -0.94 -2.98
N SER A 190 -33.97 -0.60 -4.21
CA SER A 190 -32.59 -0.80 -4.69
C SER A 190 -31.58 0.04 -3.89
N ASN A 191 -31.96 1.25 -3.49
CA ASN A 191 -31.11 2.10 -2.64
C ASN A 191 -30.98 1.55 -1.20
N LEU A 192 -32.04 0.94 -0.65
CA LEU A 192 -31.93 0.23 0.62
C LEU A 192 -30.99 -0.98 0.54
N GLN A 193 -31.01 -1.71 -0.58
CA GLN A 193 -30.05 -2.78 -0.84
C GLN A 193 -28.62 -2.23 -0.87
N PHE A 194 -28.37 -1.20 -1.68
CA PHE A 194 -27.08 -0.51 -1.75
C PHE A 194 -26.60 -0.08 -0.35
N LEU A 195 -27.43 0.66 0.40
CA LEU A 195 -27.11 1.12 1.75
C LEU A 195 -26.80 -0.04 2.69
N SER A 196 -27.48 -1.18 2.53
CA SER A 196 -27.22 -2.37 3.35
C SER A 196 -25.80 -2.88 3.14
N PHE A 197 -25.33 -3.02 1.90
CA PHE A 197 -23.96 -3.48 1.62
C PHE A 197 -22.92 -2.40 1.91
N PHE A 198 -23.22 -1.16 1.56
CA PHE A 198 -22.34 -0.01 1.77
C PHE A 198 -22.02 0.22 3.26
N ILE A 199 -23.04 0.33 4.11
CA ILE A 199 -22.85 0.57 5.56
C ILE A 199 -22.21 -0.65 6.23
N ASN A 200 -22.59 -1.87 5.84
CA ASN A 200 -21.96 -3.08 6.38
C ASN A 200 -20.48 -3.17 6.00
N THR A 201 -20.08 -2.73 4.80
CA THR A 201 -18.67 -2.66 4.43
C THR A 201 -17.90 -1.69 5.33
N ILE A 202 -18.44 -0.49 5.55
CA ILE A 202 -17.84 0.51 6.44
C ILE A 202 -17.73 -0.04 7.88
N LYS A 203 -18.77 -0.72 8.36
CA LYS A 203 -18.80 -1.34 9.68
C LYS A 203 -17.76 -2.45 9.82
N ALA A 204 -17.60 -3.28 8.80
CA ALA A 204 -16.57 -4.31 8.77
C ALA A 204 -15.17 -3.70 8.86
N VAL A 205 -14.89 -2.66 8.08
CA VAL A 205 -13.61 -1.95 8.12
C VAL A 205 -13.39 -1.29 9.48
N ASN A 206 -14.38 -0.58 10.03
CA ASN A 206 -14.32 0.04 11.35
C ASN A 206 -13.91 -0.95 12.44
N ASP A 207 -14.51 -2.14 12.43
CA ASP A 207 -14.25 -3.14 13.47
C ASP A 207 -12.90 -3.83 13.30
N TYR A 208 -12.44 -4.03 12.07
CA TYR A 208 -11.25 -4.82 11.77
C TYR A 208 -10.14 -3.98 11.12
N GLU A 209 -10.10 -2.68 11.39
CA GLU A 209 -9.15 -1.74 10.77
C GLU A 209 -7.69 -2.16 11.01
N GLU A 210 -7.36 -2.61 12.23
CA GLU A 210 -6.02 -3.12 12.59
C GLU A 210 -5.65 -4.36 11.75
N LEU A 211 -6.59 -5.27 11.56
CA LEU A 211 -6.38 -6.49 10.77
C LEU A 211 -6.23 -6.14 9.28
N LEU A 212 -6.99 -5.16 8.78
CA LEU A 212 -6.86 -4.68 7.42
C LEU A 212 -5.50 -4.01 7.20
N ARG A 213 -5.01 -3.20 8.15
CA ARG A 213 -3.64 -2.65 8.14
C ARG A 213 -2.58 -3.75 8.15
N ALA A 214 -2.78 -4.80 8.92
CA ALA A 214 -1.87 -5.95 8.98
C ALA A 214 -1.83 -6.75 7.67
N SER A 215 -2.93 -6.80 6.92
CA SER A 215 -3.01 -7.54 5.64
C SER A 215 -2.12 -6.97 4.52
N ILE A 216 -1.68 -5.71 4.66
CA ILE A 216 -0.81 -5.00 3.71
C ILE A 216 0.57 -4.67 4.29
N ALA A 217 0.89 -5.21 5.48
CA ALA A 217 2.14 -4.92 6.17
C ALA A 217 3.31 -5.71 5.57
N THR A 218 4.28 -4.99 5.00
CA THR A 218 5.54 -5.55 4.50
C THR A 218 6.68 -4.55 4.74
N ALA A 219 7.92 -5.06 4.81
CA ALA A 219 9.10 -4.22 5.00
C ALA A 219 9.19 -3.09 3.96
N SER A 220 8.85 -3.39 2.70
CA SER A 220 8.91 -2.46 1.59
C SER A 220 7.76 -1.44 1.60
N ASN A 221 6.54 -1.85 1.93
CA ASN A 221 5.39 -0.95 2.01
C ASN A 221 5.49 0.04 3.18
N ASP A 222 6.22 -0.30 4.26
CA ASP A 222 6.54 0.66 5.34
C ASP A 222 7.37 1.87 4.85
N HIS A 223 8.07 1.76 3.71
CA HIS A 223 8.77 2.90 3.11
C HIS A 223 7.88 3.78 2.22
N ARG A 224 6.67 3.31 1.90
CA ARG A 224 5.71 3.98 1.03
C ARG A 224 4.63 4.69 1.82
N LEU A 225 4.00 4.02 2.78
CA LEU A 225 2.83 4.55 3.49
C LEU A 225 3.12 5.86 4.21
N GLY A 226 2.20 6.82 4.09
CA GLY A 226 2.25 8.12 4.77
C GLY A 226 3.07 9.20 4.06
N ALA A 227 3.42 9.01 2.78
CA ALA A 227 4.16 10.01 2.00
C ALA A 227 3.82 9.93 0.50
N ASN A 228 3.89 11.07 -0.20
CA ASN A 228 3.80 11.19 -1.67
C ASN A 228 2.67 10.35 -2.30
N GLU A 229 1.42 10.73 -2.01
CA GLU A 229 0.18 10.09 -2.51
C GLU A 229 -0.12 8.66 -2.01
N ALA A 230 0.77 8.05 -1.22
CA ALA A 230 0.45 6.81 -0.52
C ALA A 230 -0.27 7.09 0.81
N PRO A 231 -1.36 6.37 1.15
CA PRO A 231 -2.13 6.64 2.35
C PRO A 231 -1.31 6.39 3.64
N PRO A 232 -1.64 7.04 4.77
CA PRO A 232 -1.01 6.77 6.06
C PRO A 232 -1.34 5.36 6.57
N ALA A 233 -0.63 4.94 7.61
CA ALA A 233 -0.88 3.65 8.26
C ALA A 233 -2.20 3.57 9.06
N ILE A 234 -2.89 4.71 9.22
CA ILE A 234 -4.20 4.82 9.87
C ILE A 234 -5.26 4.43 8.85
N ILE A 235 -5.94 3.31 9.06
CA ILE A 235 -7.05 2.91 8.19
C ILE A 235 -8.26 3.80 8.49
N SER A 236 -8.73 4.51 7.48
CA SER A 236 -9.95 5.32 7.49
C SER A 236 -10.72 5.12 6.20
N VAL A 237 -12.02 5.42 6.24
CA VAL A 237 -12.92 5.28 5.09
C VAL A 237 -13.37 6.64 4.60
N PHE A 238 -13.15 6.90 3.32
CA PHE A 238 -13.67 8.06 2.60
C PHE A 238 -14.92 7.66 1.82
N ILE A 239 -15.99 8.44 1.94
CA ILE A 239 -17.26 8.18 1.25
C ILE A 239 -17.79 9.36 0.45
N GLY A 240 -17.17 10.53 0.59
CA GLY A 240 -17.59 11.76 -0.06
C GLY A 240 -18.67 12.49 0.74
N ALA A 241 -18.69 13.81 0.57
CA ALA A 241 -19.62 14.71 1.27
C ALA A 241 -21.09 14.34 1.07
N GLN A 242 -21.46 13.86 -0.13
CA GLN A 242 -22.83 13.51 -0.44
C GLN A 242 -23.34 12.30 0.35
N LEU A 243 -22.59 11.19 0.32
CA LEU A 243 -22.97 9.99 1.09
C LEU A 243 -22.83 10.23 2.59
N THR A 244 -21.86 11.03 3.03
CA THR A 244 -21.76 11.49 4.43
C THR A 244 -23.06 12.17 4.88
N LYS A 245 -23.62 13.06 4.06
CA LYS A 245 -24.89 13.73 4.37
C LYS A 245 -26.07 12.75 4.41
N VAL A 246 -26.13 11.80 3.47
CA VAL A 246 -27.16 10.74 3.45
C VAL A 246 -27.09 9.90 4.73
N LEU A 247 -25.89 9.50 5.17
CA LEU A 247 -25.75 8.74 6.42
C LEU A 247 -26.20 9.57 7.64
N ALA A 248 -25.88 10.86 7.69
CA ALA A 248 -26.33 11.76 8.76
C ALA A 248 -27.86 11.92 8.79
N GLU A 249 -28.51 12.01 7.61
CA GLU A 249 -29.97 12.06 7.51
C GLU A 249 -30.62 10.75 7.97
N LEU A 250 -30.06 9.59 7.62
CA LEU A 250 -30.53 8.27 8.07
C LEU A 250 -30.40 8.07 9.58
N GLU A 251 -29.40 8.69 10.21
CA GLU A 251 -29.22 8.66 11.66
C GLU A 251 -30.34 9.39 12.42
N GLY A 252 -30.83 10.51 11.88
CA GLY A 252 -31.82 11.39 12.53
C GLY A 252 -33.24 10.84 12.60
N VAL A 253 -33.50 9.67 12.04
CA VAL A 253 -34.84 9.06 11.92
C VAL A 253 -35.24 8.36 13.24
N SER A 254 -36.54 8.35 13.56
CA SER A 254 -37.08 7.81 14.83
C SER A 254 -36.90 6.29 15.00
N ASN A 255 -36.69 5.84 16.25
CA ASN A 255 -36.46 4.43 16.61
C ASN A 255 -37.74 3.58 16.56
N GLY A 256 -37.60 2.33 16.10
CA GLY A 256 -38.68 1.33 16.16
C GLY A 256 -39.63 1.38 14.97
N LYS A 257 -40.95 1.24 15.24
CA LYS A 257 -41.99 1.24 14.22
C LYS A 257 -42.17 2.66 13.68
N LEU A 258 -41.75 2.87 12.43
CA LEU A 258 -41.94 4.14 11.72
C LEU A 258 -43.41 4.35 11.38
N SER A 259 -43.91 5.57 11.58
CA SER A 259 -45.23 5.99 11.09
C SER A 259 -45.30 5.95 9.55
N PRO A 260 -46.50 5.93 8.95
CA PRO A 260 -46.66 5.97 7.49
C PRO A 260 -46.01 7.21 6.84
N GLU A 261 -46.06 8.35 7.53
CA GLU A 261 -45.48 9.62 7.09
C GLU A 261 -43.95 9.56 7.10
N GLU A 262 -43.35 9.10 8.21
CA GLU A 262 -41.89 8.93 8.32
C GLU A 262 -41.36 7.90 7.31
N LYS A 263 -42.11 6.82 7.03
CA LYS A 263 -41.75 5.85 5.98
C LYS A 263 -41.71 6.48 4.60
N THR A 264 -42.71 7.31 4.31
CA THR A 264 -42.85 7.96 3.01
C THR A 264 -41.75 9.00 2.83
N ASP A 265 -41.49 9.79 3.86
CA ASP A 265 -40.40 10.76 3.90
C ASP A 265 -39.03 10.09 3.75
N LEU A 266 -38.75 9.05 4.52
CA LEU A 266 -37.49 8.29 4.42
C LEU A 266 -37.29 7.70 3.01
N LYS A 267 -38.33 7.07 2.45
CA LYS A 267 -38.24 6.42 1.13
C LYS A 267 -38.10 7.43 0.00
N LEU A 268 -38.82 8.56 0.04
CA LEU A 268 -38.83 9.54 -1.04
C LEU A 268 -37.72 10.59 -0.90
N ASN A 269 -37.49 11.10 0.31
CA ASN A 269 -36.67 12.28 0.56
C ASN A 269 -35.25 11.99 1.02
N VAL A 270 -34.96 10.81 1.56
CA VAL A 270 -33.59 10.40 1.97
C VAL A 270 -33.05 9.33 1.03
N VAL A 271 -33.73 8.19 0.96
CA VAL A 271 -33.29 7.04 0.15
C VAL A 271 -33.57 7.26 -1.35
N GLY A 272 -34.64 7.99 -1.69
CA GLY A 272 -34.99 8.33 -3.07
C GLY A 272 -34.16 9.46 -3.69
N LYS A 273 -33.40 10.21 -2.89
CA LYS A 273 -32.54 11.33 -3.36
C LYS A 273 -31.09 10.93 -3.63
N ILE A 274 -30.73 9.67 -3.40
CA ILE A 274 -29.40 9.17 -3.78
C ILE A 274 -29.37 9.12 -5.31
N PRO A 275 -28.55 9.94 -5.99
CA PRO A 275 -28.53 9.96 -7.44
C PRO A 275 -27.90 8.68 -7.99
N ASP A 276 -28.40 8.25 -9.14
CA ASP A 276 -27.88 7.11 -9.90
C ASP A 276 -26.41 7.31 -10.33
N VAL A 277 -25.99 8.56 -10.48
CA VAL A 277 -24.62 8.96 -10.82
C VAL A 277 -24.18 9.98 -9.78
N MET A 278 -23.22 9.59 -8.96
CA MET A 278 -22.54 10.53 -8.06
C MET A 278 -21.65 11.44 -8.90
N LEU A 279 -21.70 12.75 -8.63
CA LEU A 279 -20.64 13.66 -9.08
C LEU A 279 -19.29 13.11 -8.61
N ASP A 280 -18.25 13.31 -9.41
CA ASP A 280 -16.90 12.85 -9.10
C ASP A 280 -16.45 13.41 -7.74
N ASN A 281 -16.61 12.59 -6.70
CA ASN A 281 -16.21 12.86 -5.34
C ASN A 281 -14.80 12.30 -5.11
N THR A 282 -13.92 12.35 -6.12
CA THR A 282 -12.50 12.01 -5.94
C THR A 282 -11.98 12.70 -4.69
N ASP A 283 -11.52 11.87 -3.73
CA ASP A 283 -10.66 12.27 -2.63
C ASP A 283 -9.53 13.11 -3.23
N ARG A 284 -9.66 14.44 -3.12
CA ARG A 284 -8.82 15.40 -3.84
C ARG A 284 -7.34 15.21 -3.56
N ASN A 285 -7.01 14.69 -2.39
CA ASN A 285 -5.63 14.49 -1.97
C ASN A 285 -5.17 13.03 -2.17
N ARG A 286 -6.06 12.14 -2.61
CA ARG A 286 -5.86 10.67 -2.73
C ARG A 286 -5.31 9.99 -1.47
N THR A 287 -5.40 10.63 -0.31
CA THR A 287 -4.73 10.17 0.93
C THR A 287 -5.47 9.09 1.69
N SER A 288 -6.72 8.81 1.35
CA SER A 288 -7.54 7.84 2.08
C SER A 288 -7.14 6.41 1.73
N PRO A 289 -6.89 5.54 2.71
CA PRO A 289 -6.50 4.15 2.45
C PRO A 289 -7.64 3.33 1.85
N PHE A 290 -8.90 3.61 2.23
CA PHE A 290 -10.08 2.92 1.72
C PHE A 290 -11.12 3.95 1.29
N ALA A 291 -11.37 4.06 -0.02
CA ALA A 291 -12.21 5.13 -0.57
C ALA A 291 -13.36 4.58 -1.41
N PHE A 292 -14.58 5.06 -1.19
CA PHE A 292 -15.69 4.75 -2.07
C PHE A 292 -15.63 5.62 -3.33
N THR A 293 -15.46 5.00 -4.50
CA THR A 293 -15.28 5.69 -5.79
C THR A 293 -16.52 5.59 -6.67
N GLY A 294 -17.70 5.69 -6.05
CA GLY A 294 -19.00 5.81 -6.72
C GLY A 294 -19.77 4.49 -6.86
N ASN A 295 -19.09 3.38 -7.17
CA ASN A 295 -19.73 2.07 -7.35
C ASN A 295 -18.91 0.87 -6.82
N LYS A 296 -17.83 1.17 -6.10
CA LYS A 296 -16.85 0.22 -5.57
C LYS A 296 -16.03 0.90 -4.47
N PHE A 297 -15.33 0.10 -3.67
CA PHE A 297 -14.32 0.62 -2.75
C PHE A 297 -12.93 0.37 -3.32
N GLU A 298 -12.09 1.39 -3.26
CA GLU A 298 -10.69 1.35 -3.67
C GLU A 298 -9.81 1.25 -2.43
N PHE A 299 -9.08 0.14 -2.30
CA PHE A 299 -8.11 -0.08 -1.22
C PHE A 299 -6.70 0.29 -1.69
N ARG A 300 -6.26 1.51 -1.36
CA ARG A 300 -5.00 2.12 -1.85
C ARG A 300 -3.76 1.74 -1.04
N ALA A 301 -3.93 1.21 0.17
CA ALA A 301 -2.82 0.90 1.07
C ALA A 301 -1.99 -0.33 0.67
N VAL A 302 -2.45 -1.08 -0.34
CA VAL A 302 -1.79 -2.31 -0.82
C VAL A 302 -0.53 -1.94 -1.61
N GLY A 303 0.58 -2.63 -1.32
CA GLY A 303 1.87 -2.39 -1.97
C GLY A 303 1.98 -2.99 -3.37
N SER A 304 2.75 -2.36 -4.26
CA SER A 304 3.00 -2.79 -5.64
C SER A 304 3.55 -4.22 -5.78
N SER A 305 4.29 -4.72 -4.79
CA SER A 305 4.84 -6.08 -4.80
C SER A 305 3.93 -7.11 -4.14
N ALA A 306 2.90 -6.68 -3.41
CA ALA A 306 2.06 -7.57 -2.62
C ALA A 306 1.16 -8.45 -3.50
N ASN A 307 0.92 -9.68 -3.06
CA ASN A 307 -0.14 -10.50 -3.65
C ASN A 307 -1.51 -10.00 -3.16
N CYS A 308 -2.40 -9.61 -4.09
CA CYS A 308 -3.74 -9.11 -3.79
C CYS A 308 -4.55 -10.06 -2.90
N ALA A 309 -4.28 -11.38 -2.95
CA ALA A 309 -4.97 -12.39 -2.15
C ALA A 309 -4.93 -12.11 -0.64
N ASN A 310 -3.83 -11.58 -0.08
CA ASN A 310 -3.73 -11.34 1.37
C ASN A 310 -4.74 -10.28 1.82
N ALA A 311 -4.76 -9.15 1.11
CA ALA A 311 -5.70 -8.06 1.32
C ALA A 311 -7.15 -8.50 1.05
N MET A 312 -7.39 -9.22 -0.05
CA MET A 312 -8.72 -9.66 -0.44
C MET A 312 -9.28 -10.78 0.46
N THR A 313 -8.44 -11.68 0.97
CA THR A 313 -8.86 -12.68 1.96
C THR A 313 -9.36 -11.98 3.22
N THR A 314 -8.60 -10.99 3.71
CA THR A 314 -8.97 -10.21 4.89
C THR A 314 -10.25 -9.42 4.65
N LEU A 315 -10.32 -8.63 3.56
CA LEU A 315 -11.48 -7.78 3.25
C LEU A 315 -12.77 -8.59 3.07
N ASN A 316 -12.75 -9.65 2.26
CA ASN A 316 -13.94 -10.49 2.05
C ASN A 316 -14.35 -11.21 3.34
N SER A 317 -13.40 -11.63 4.19
CA SER A 317 -13.72 -12.27 5.48
C SER A 317 -14.40 -11.29 6.45
N ILE A 318 -13.86 -10.09 6.63
CA ILE A 318 -14.47 -9.11 7.56
C ILE A 318 -15.86 -8.69 7.09
N VAL A 319 -16.06 -8.54 5.78
CA VAL A 319 -17.37 -8.23 5.20
C VAL A 319 -18.33 -9.40 5.36
N ALA A 320 -17.90 -10.64 5.09
CA ALA A 320 -18.73 -11.83 5.28
C ALA A 320 -19.22 -11.97 6.73
N LYS A 321 -18.32 -11.78 7.70
CA LYS A 321 -18.67 -11.79 9.14
C LYS A 321 -19.72 -10.73 9.45
N GLN A 322 -19.48 -9.49 9.02
CA GLN A 322 -20.39 -8.38 9.26
C GLN A 322 -21.77 -8.59 8.62
N LEU A 323 -21.84 -9.15 7.40
CA LEU A 323 -23.11 -9.49 6.75
C LEU A 323 -23.86 -10.62 7.50
N LYS A 324 -23.15 -11.63 8.01
CA LYS A 324 -23.76 -12.69 8.85
C LYS A 324 -24.33 -12.13 10.15
N ASP A 325 -23.63 -11.19 10.79
CA ASP A 325 -24.11 -10.56 12.02
C ASP A 325 -25.30 -9.65 11.75
N PHE A 326 -25.24 -8.86 10.67
CA PHE A 326 -26.36 -8.04 10.20
C PHE A 326 -27.62 -8.87 9.94
N LYS A 327 -27.48 -10.02 9.26
CA LYS A 327 -28.59 -10.95 9.04
C LYS A 327 -29.23 -11.39 10.36
N LYS A 328 -28.43 -11.85 11.33
CA LYS A 328 -28.91 -12.30 12.63
C LYS A 328 -29.66 -11.19 13.38
N GLU A 329 -29.14 -9.97 13.34
CA GLU A 329 -29.76 -8.80 13.99
C GLU A 329 -31.10 -8.42 13.32
N VAL A 330 -31.14 -8.38 11.99
CA VAL A 330 -32.36 -8.08 11.22
C VAL A 330 -33.42 -9.16 11.44
N ASP A 331 -33.07 -10.44 11.32
CA ASP A 331 -34.01 -11.56 11.52
C ASP A 331 -34.56 -11.55 12.95
N SER A 332 -33.72 -11.29 13.96
CA SER A 332 -34.16 -11.16 15.35
C SER A 332 -35.16 -10.01 15.56
N LEU A 333 -35.01 -8.89 14.85
CA LEU A 333 -35.98 -7.78 14.91
C LEU A 333 -37.30 -8.12 14.20
N ILE A 334 -37.26 -8.86 13.09
CA ILE A 334 -38.45 -9.32 12.37
C ILE A 334 -39.23 -10.31 13.26
N GLU A 335 -38.55 -11.30 13.83
CA GLU A 335 -39.18 -12.39 14.59
C GLU A 335 -39.64 -11.94 15.98
N LYS A 336 -38.81 -11.20 16.73
CA LYS A 336 -39.06 -10.91 18.15
C LYS A 336 -39.78 -9.59 18.39
N LYS A 337 -39.67 -8.63 17.46
CA LYS A 337 -40.28 -7.29 17.60
C LYS A 337 -41.38 -7.00 16.59
N ASP A 338 -41.76 -7.98 15.76
CA ASP A 338 -42.83 -7.86 14.76
C ASP A 338 -42.65 -6.61 13.87
N LEU A 339 -41.39 -6.33 13.51
CA LEU A 339 -41.05 -5.27 12.58
C LEU A 339 -41.16 -5.78 11.15
N LYS A 340 -41.61 -4.94 10.23
CA LYS A 340 -41.53 -5.28 8.80
C LYS A 340 -40.06 -5.35 8.38
N LYS A 341 -39.76 -6.22 7.41
CA LYS A 341 -38.41 -6.42 6.86
C LYS A 341 -37.65 -5.10 6.60
N ASP A 342 -38.25 -4.17 5.85
CA ASP A 342 -37.63 -2.87 5.56
C ASP A 342 -37.32 -2.08 6.85
N GLU A 343 -38.25 -2.09 7.82
CA GLU A 343 -38.09 -1.38 9.10
C GLU A 343 -36.96 -1.99 9.94
N ALA A 344 -36.88 -3.32 10.00
CA ALA A 344 -35.81 -4.03 10.71
C ALA A 344 -34.44 -3.69 10.12
N ILE A 345 -34.32 -3.73 8.79
CA ILE A 345 -33.11 -3.32 8.06
C ILE A 345 -32.71 -1.89 8.44
N PHE A 346 -33.64 -0.94 8.34
CA PHE A 346 -33.34 0.46 8.66
C PHE A 346 -32.89 0.67 10.12
N ASN A 347 -33.53 -0.02 11.08
CA ASN A 347 -33.16 0.10 12.48
C ASN A 347 -31.72 -0.39 12.73
N VAL A 348 -31.31 -1.51 12.14
CA VAL A 348 -29.94 -2.01 12.28
C VAL A 348 -28.93 -1.09 11.60
N LEU A 349 -29.20 -0.67 10.35
CA LEU A 349 -28.31 0.24 9.62
C LEU A 349 -28.10 1.57 10.35
N ARG A 350 -29.14 2.10 11.01
CA ARG A 350 -29.01 3.31 11.83
C ARG A 350 -28.03 3.14 12.98
N GLU A 351 -28.11 2.03 13.72
CA GLU A 351 -27.19 1.78 14.82
C GLU A 351 -25.76 1.57 14.32
N TYR A 352 -25.58 0.97 13.14
CA TYR A 352 -24.27 0.85 12.52
C TYR A 352 -23.70 2.21 12.13
N ILE A 353 -24.50 3.11 11.54
CA ILE A 353 -24.06 4.47 11.21
C ILE A 353 -23.51 5.20 12.44
N LYS A 354 -24.19 5.08 13.59
CA LYS A 354 -23.72 5.68 14.86
C LYS A 354 -22.36 5.12 15.27
N GLY A 355 -22.17 3.81 15.13
CA GLY A 355 -20.94 3.11 15.50
C GLY A 355 -19.76 3.34 14.54
N THR A 356 -20.01 3.68 13.28
CA THR A 356 -18.96 3.84 12.25
C THR A 356 -18.42 5.26 12.10
N LYS A 357 -18.90 6.23 12.87
CA LYS A 357 -18.43 7.63 12.73
C LYS A 357 -16.92 7.78 12.94
N ASN A 358 -16.32 6.91 13.75
CA ASN A 358 -14.91 6.98 14.07
C ASN A 358 -14.03 6.71 12.85
N ILE A 359 -14.41 5.75 11.99
CA ILE A 359 -13.62 5.37 10.81
C ILE A 359 -13.79 6.34 9.63
N LEU A 360 -14.89 7.11 9.57
CA LEU A 360 -15.18 8.02 8.46
C LEU A 360 -14.32 9.28 8.51
N PHE A 361 -13.59 9.55 7.43
CA PHE A 361 -12.72 10.72 7.33
C PHE A 361 -12.64 11.26 5.89
N GLU A 362 -12.83 12.57 5.75
CA GLU A 362 -12.93 13.29 4.47
C GLU A 362 -11.80 14.33 4.29
N GLY A 363 -10.87 14.40 5.24
CA GLY A 363 -9.80 15.40 5.28
C GLY A 363 -8.47 14.90 4.73
N ASP A 364 -7.43 15.69 4.96
CA ASP A 364 -6.05 15.34 4.62
C ASP A 364 -5.47 14.31 5.60
N GLY A 365 -5.25 13.09 5.11
CA GLY A 365 -4.69 11.97 5.86
C GLY A 365 -3.25 12.16 6.31
N TYR A 366 -2.50 13.12 5.75
CA TYR A 366 -1.11 13.38 6.16
C TYR A 366 -0.97 14.36 7.32
N SER A 367 -2.03 15.07 7.66
CA SER A 367 -1.96 16.10 8.67
C SER A 367 -1.68 15.53 10.07
N GLU A 368 -0.82 16.18 10.84
CA GLU A 368 -0.66 15.85 12.28
C GLU A 368 -1.98 16.00 13.04
N ALA A 369 -2.85 16.88 12.56
CA ALA A 369 -4.21 17.06 13.09
C ALA A 369 -5.00 15.74 12.97
N TRP A 370 -4.92 15.07 11.82
CA TRP A 370 -5.54 13.76 11.62
C TRP A 370 -4.94 12.70 12.54
N GLU A 371 -3.61 12.62 12.69
CA GLU A 371 -3.01 11.63 13.60
C GLU A 371 -3.52 11.80 15.05
N LYS A 372 -3.62 13.05 15.52
CA LYS A 372 -4.14 13.37 16.86
C LYS A 372 -5.61 13.06 16.99
N GLU A 373 -6.40 13.33 15.95
CA GLU A 373 -7.83 13.09 15.92
C GLU A 373 -8.17 11.59 15.82
N ALA A 374 -7.53 10.85 14.92
CA ALA A 374 -7.65 9.41 14.77
C ALA A 374 -7.41 8.68 16.11
N LYS A 375 -6.36 9.09 16.84
CA LYS A 375 -6.09 8.57 18.18
C LYS A 375 -7.21 8.86 19.18
N LYS A 376 -7.82 10.06 19.15
CA LYS A 376 -8.98 10.39 20.00
C LYS A 376 -10.21 9.57 19.64
N ARG A 377 -10.37 9.23 18.35
CA ARG A 377 -11.45 8.37 17.82
C ARG A 377 -11.18 6.87 18.07
N GLY A 378 -10.02 6.51 18.59
CA GLY A 378 -9.64 5.13 18.91
C GLY A 378 -9.12 4.32 17.73
N LEU A 379 -8.72 4.97 16.62
CA LEU A 379 -8.10 4.30 15.49
C LEU A 379 -6.62 4.03 15.77
N SER A 380 -6.14 2.87 15.32
CA SER A 380 -4.73 2.48 15.41
C SER A 380 -3.86 3.26 14.42
N ASN A 381 -2.57 3.37 14.75
CA ASN A 381 -1.55 3.93 13.87
C ASN A 381 -0.30 3.06 13.93
N HIS A 382 -0.41 1.84 13.41
CA HIS A 382 0.70 0.90 13.35
C HIS A 382 1.61 1.20 12.16
N LYS A 383 2.57 2.12 12.37
CA LYS A 383 3.50 2.60 11.32
C LYS A 383 4.48 1.53 10.83
N THR A 384 4.78 0.52 11.64
CA THR A 384 5.79 -0.51 11.33
C THR A 384 5.17 -1.89 11.22
N THR A 385 5.71 -2.70 10.31
CA THR A 385 5.24 -4.07 10.03
C THR A 385 5.20 -4.96 11.27
N PRO A 386 6.27 -5.06 12.11
CA PRO A 386 6.21 -5.93 13.29
C PRO A 386 5.11 -5.54 14.28
N THR A 387 4.77 -4.25 14.38
CA THR A 387 3.68 -3.80 15.24
C THR A 387 2.31 -4.13 14.63
N ALA A 388 2.14 -3.86 13.34
CA ALA A 388 0.89 -4.10 12.62
C ALA A 388 0.53 -5.60 12.59
N LEU A 389 1.51 -6.48 12.37
CA LEU A 389 1.28 -7.92 12.25
C LEU A 389 0.66 -8.56 13.50
N LYS A 390 0.85 -7.97 14.70
CA LYS A 390 0.23 -8.45 15.95
C LYS A 390 -1.30 -8.56 15.85
N ALA A 391 -1.95 -7.74 15.03
CA ALA A 391 -3.38 -7.79 14.83
C ALA A 391 -3.86 -9.13 14.25
N LYS A 392 -3.01 -9.84 13.46
CA LYS A 392 -3.35 -11.14 12.86
C LYS A 392 -3.54 -12.25 13.88
N VAL A 393 -2.79 -12.22 14.97
CA VAL A 393 -2.88 -13.20 16.08
C VAL A 393 -3.71 -12.68 17.25
N SER A 394 -4.42 -11.57 17.07
CA SER A 394 -5.39 -11.11 18.07
C SER A 394 -6.52 -12.14 18.20
N LYS A 395 -7.08 -12.25 19.40
CA LYS A 395 -8.26 -13.11 19.62
C LYS A 395 -9.38 -12.79 18.62
N LYS A 396 -9.57 -11.50 18.32
CA LYS A 396 -10.58 -11.03 17.35
C LYS A 396 -10.34 -11.58 15.94
N ALA A 397 -9.10 -11.61 15.47
CA ALA A 397 -8.76 -12.17 14.15
C ALA A 397 -8.85 -13.70 14.13
N LEU A 398 -8.38 -14.38 15.18
CA LEU A 398 -8.45 -15.83 15.30
C LEU A 398 -9.90 -16.34 15.34
N ASP A 399 -10.76 -15.67 16.10
CA ASP A 399 -12.20 -15.98 16.19
C ASP A 399 -12.89 -15.73 14.84
N LEU A 400 -12.58 -14.61 14.16
CA LEU A 400 -13.11 -14.28 12.83
C LEU A 400 -12.84 -15.41 11.81
N PHE A 401 -11.57 -15.77 11.63
CA PHE A 401 -11.21 -16.73 10.59
C PHE A 401 -11.73 -18.14 10.90
N LYS A 402 -11.77 -18.51 12.19
CA LYS A 402 -12.33 -19.79 12.64
C LYS A 402 -13.85 -19.85 12.44
N GLU A 403 -14.58 -18.81 12.82
CA GLU A 403 -16.05 -18.75 12.67
C GLU A 403 -16.46 -18.88 11.20
N LEU A 404 -15.70 -18.26 10.29
CA LEU A 404 -15.95 -18.32 8.85
C LEU A 404 -15.36 -19.57 8.17
N ASN A 405 -14.63 -20.42 8.90
CA ASN A 405 -13.91 -21.56 8.35
C ASN A 405 -12.96 -21.17 7.19
N VAL A 406 -12.35 -19.99 7.28
CA VAL A 406 -11.38 -19.47 6.30
C VAL A 406 -9.99 -20.01 6.62
N MET A 407 -9.58 -19.84 7.88
CA MET A 407 -8.32 -20.37 8.42
C MET A 407 -8.52 -20.84 9.85
N ASN A 408 -7.82 -21.90 10.24
CA ASN A 408 -7.73 -22.31 11.64
C ASN A 408 -6.61 -21.52 12.37
N HIS A 409 -6.51 -21.68 13.70
CA HIS A 409 -5.53 -20.93 14.50
C HIS A 409 -4.08 -21.22 14.09
N ILE A 410 -3.75 -22.47 13.80
CA ILE A 410 -2.39 -22.88 13.38
C ILE A 410 -2.03 -22.21 12.05
N GLU A 411 -2.96 -22.18 11.10
CA GLU A 411 -2.75 -21.52 9.80
C GLU A 411 -2.52 -20.01 9.94
N VAL A 412 -3.21 -19.34 10.87
CA VAL A 412 -3.03 -17.90 11.14
C VAL A 412 -1.69 -17.63 11.83
N GLU A 413 -1.34 -18.40 12.85
CA GLU A 413 -0.08 -18.28 13.58
C GLU A 413 1.13 -18.55 12.67
N ALA A 414 1.08 -19.60 11.84
CA ALA A 414 2.15 -19.92 10.90
C ALA A 414 2.38 -18.79 9.88
N ARG A 415 1.30 -18.18 9.36
CA ARG A 415 1.41 -17.02 8.43
C ARG A 415 2.00 -15.81 9.11
N TYR A 416 1.59 -15.53 10.35
CA TYR A 416 2.14 -14.44 11.14
C TYR A 416 3.64 -14.62 11.37
N GLU A 417 4.09 -15.83 11.73
CA GLU A 417 5.52 -16.12 11.88
C GLU A 417 6.30 -16.00 10.57
N ILE A 418 5.75 -16.50 9.44
CA ILE A 418 6.36 -16.37 8.11
C ILE A 418 6.52 -14.90 7.71
N GLU A 419 5.51 -14.06 7.93
CA GLU A 419 5.55 -12.64 7.58
C GLU A 419 6.56 -11.86 8.45
N LEU A 420 6.70 -12.23 9.73
CA LEU A 420 7.75 -11.69 10.61
C LEU A 420 9.15 -12.12 10.18
N GLU A 421 9.31 -13.38 9.77
CA GLU A 421 10.57 -13.88 9.23
C GLU A 421 10.89 -13.16 7.92
N GLU A 422 9.94 -13.02 6.99
CA GLU A 422 10.12 -12.31 5.73
C GLU A 422 10.59 -10.87 5.97
N TYR A 423 9.92 -10.14 6.88
CA TYR A 423 10.34 -8.79 7.29
C TYR A 423 11.79 -8.78 7.79
N THR A 424 12.10 -9.69 8.71
CA THR A 424 13.44 -9.82 9.31
C THR A 424 14.50 -10.09 8.25
N LYS A 425 14.26 -11.03 7.33
CA LYS A 425 15.19 -11.39 6.26
C LYS A 425 15.39 -10.24 5.28
N LYS A 426 14.32 -9.54 4.88
CA LYS A 426 14.42 -8.37 3.99
C LYS A 426 15.30 -7.28 4.60
N ILE A 427 15.01 -6.83 5.82
CA ILE A 427 15.84 -5.83 6.51
C ILE A 427 17.27 -6.35 6.74
N GLN A 428 17.44 -7.65 7.03
CA GLN A 428 18.76 -8.23 7.16
C GLN A 428 19.57 -8.17 5.86
N ILE A 429 18.97 -8.50 4.71
CA ILE A 429 19.61 -8.45 3.40
C ILE A 429 19.99 -7.01 3.06
N GLU A 430 19.06 -6.06 3.22
CA GLU A 430 19.33 -4.63 3.01
C GLU A 430 20.52 -4.17 3.87
N GLY A 431 20.53 -4.51 5.17
CA GLY A 431 21.63 -4.16 6.06
C GLY A 431 22.95 -4.86 5.72
N ARG A 432 22.95 -6.01 5.03
CA ARG A 432 24.17 -6.66 4.52
C ARG A 432 24.70 -5.93 3.31
N VAL A 433 23.83 -5.70 2.33
CA VAL A 433 24.16 -5.07 1.06
C VAL A 433 24.62 -3.63 1.28
N LEU A 434 23.94 -2.87 2.14
CA LEU A 434 24.37 -1.51 2.51
C LEU A 434 25.77 -1.49 3.13
N GLY A 435 26.02 -2.36 4.11
CA GLY A 435 27.32 -2.42 4.78
C GLY A 435 28.46 -2.83 3.83
N ASP A 436 28.17 -3.76 2.91
CA ASP A 436 29.11 -4.19 1.87
C ASP A 436 29.41 -3.07 0.87
N ILE A 437 28.39 -2.46 0.27
CA ILE A 437 28.57 -1.38 -0.71
C ILE A 437 29.27 -0.17 -0.09
N ALA A 438 28.88 0.23 1.12
CA ALA A 438 29.48 1.36 1.79
C ALA A 438 30.98 1.15 2.05
N ARG A 439 31.40 -0.07 2.44
CA ARG A 439 32.81 -0.38 2.73
C ARG A 439 33.65 -0.74 1.51
N ASN A 440 33.07 -1.42 0.53
CA ASN A 440 33.82 -1.97 -0.60
C ASN A 440 33.75 -1.09 -1.86
N HIS A 441 32.78 -0.18 -1.95
CA HIS A 441 32.60 0.69 -3.12
C HIS A 441 32.76 2.18 -2.77
N VAL A 442 32.04 2.66 -1.75
CA VAL A 442 32.03 4.09 -1.38
C VAL A 442 33.33 4.52 -0.71
N ILE A 443 33.72 3.88 0.41
CA ILE A 443 34.94 4.25 1.15
C ILE A 443 36.21 4.22 0.27
N PRO A 444 36.49 3.16 -0.52
CA PRO A 444 37.70 3.12 -1.33
C PRO A 444 37.73 4.22 -2.39
N THR A 445 36.57 4.56 -2.95
CA THR A 445 36.43 5.65 -3.91
C THR A 445 36.68 7.01 -3.26
N ALA A 446 36.14 7.25 -2.07
CA ALA A 446 36.41 8.45 -1.30
C ALA A 446 37.90 8.59 -0.91
N ILE A 447 38.57 7.49 -0.51
CA ILE A 447 40.00 7.50 -0.20
C ILE A 447 40.85 7.82 -1.44
N ARG A 448 40.51 7.27 -2.61
CA ARG A 448 41.21 7.59 -3.86
C ARG A 448 41.12 9.08 -4.19
N TYR A 449 39.93 9.66 -4.06
CA TYR A 449 39.75 11.10 -4.27
C TYR A 449 40.48 11.93 -3.22
N GLN A 450 40.42 11.53 -1.96
CA GLN A 450 41.13 12.19 -0.86
C GLN A 450 42.64 12.23 -1.11
N ASN A 451 43.24 11.14 -1.62
CA ASN A 451 44.66 11.12 -1.99
C ASN A 451 44.99 12.12 -3.10
N THR A 452 44.11 12.25 -4.11
CA THR A 452 44.27 13.25 -5.18
C THR A 452 44.29 14.67 -4.62
N LEU A 453 43.39 14.97 -3.68
CA LEU A 453 43.37 16.27 -3.00
C LEU A 453 44.62 16.48 -2.14
N ILE A 454 45.10 15.45 -1.44
CA ILE A 454 46.33 15.52 -0.63
C ILE A 454 47.55 15.82 -1.51
N GLU A 455 47.66 15.16 -2.68
CA GLU A 455 48.72 15.43 -3.65
C GLU A 455 48.66 16.87 -4.17
N ASN A 456 47.46 17.38 -4.47
CA ASN A 456 47.27 18.78 -4.85
C ASN A 456 47.73 19.74 -3.73
N VAL A 457 47.32 19.51 -2.48
CA VAL A 457 47.73 20.34 -1.33
C VAL A 457 49.25 20.29 -1.11
N ARG A 458 49.89 19.13 -1.28
CA ARG A 458 51.36 19.00 -1.22
C ARG A 458 52.03 19.83 -2.31
N GLY A 459 51.56 19.74 -3.55
CA GLY A 459 52.08 20.56 -4.65
C GLY A 459 51.93 22.06 -4.40
N LEU A 460 50.78 22.51 -3.87
CA LEU A 460 50.57 23.90 -3.48
C LEU A 460 51.53 24.33 -2.36
N LYS A 461 51.80 23.45 -1.40
CA LYS A 461 52.78 23.71 -0.33
C LYS A 461 54.19 23.88 -0.87
N ASP A 462 54.59 23.05 -1.83
CA ASP A 462 55.92 23.10 -2.44
C ASP A 462 56.12 24.39 -3.26
N ILE A 463 55.05 24.89 -3.92
CA ILE A 463 55.10 26.12 -4.72
C ILE A 463 55.03 27.39 -3.86
N PHE A 464 54.12 27.43 -2.87
CA PHE A 464 53.77 28.64 -2.13
C PHE A 464 54.36 28.73 -0.71
N GLY A 465 55.08 27.69 -0.25
CA GLY A 465 55.73 27.70 1.06
C GLY A 465 54.73 27.88 2.20
N LYS A 466 54.89 28.94 3.01
CA LYS A 466 54.03 29.20 4.18
C LYS A 466 52.64 29.75 3.84
N ASP A 467 52.46 30.35 2.67
CA ASP A 467 51.18 30.94 2.28
C ASP A 467 50.17 29.90 1.76
N PHE A 468 50.60 28.64 1.59
CA PHE A 468 49.76 27.57 1.07
C PHE A 468 48.50 27.33 1.91
N GLU A 469 48.52 27.56 3.22
CA GLU A 469 47.36 27.31 4.10
C GLU A 469 46.17 28.20 3.72
N LYS A 470 46.42 29.42 3.22
CA LYS A 470 45.36 30.32 2.76
C LYS A 470 44.85 29.92 1.39
N ILE A 471 45.74 29.47 0.51
CA ILE A 471 45.43 29.11 -0.88
C ILE A 471 44.70 27.75 -0.95
N ALA A 472 45.17 26.78 -0.16
CA ALA A 472 44.67 25.41 -0.11
C ALA A 472 43.55 25.20 0.93
N LYS A 473 42.99 26.28 1.48
CA LYS A 473 42.03 26.24 2.58
C LYS A 473 40.84 25.33 2.26
N GLU A 474 40.26 25.48 1.08
CA GLU A 474 39.08 24.73 0.65
C GLU A 474 39.42 23.25 0.44
N GLN A 475 40.56 22.93 -0.18
CA GLN A 475 41.03 21.56 -0.37
C GLN A 475 41.27 20.85 0.97
N ILE A 476 41.89 21.55 1.94
CA ILE A 476 42.08 21.03 3.30
C ILE A 476 40.73 20.79 3.99
N SER A 477 39.73 21.66 3.78
CA SER A 477 38.38 21.49 4.32
C SER A 477 37.71 20.24 3.74
N ILE A 478 37.77 20.06 2.42
CA ILE A 478 37.21 18.88 1.74
C ILE A 478 37.88 17.60 2.22
N ILE A 479 39.21 17.59 2.39
CA ILE A 479 39.94 16.43 2.93
C ILE A 479 39.43 16.06 4.33
N LYS A 480 39.16 17.04 5.20
CA LYS A 480 38.60 16.80 6.54
C LYS A 480 37.19 16.23 6.47
N GLU A 481 36.32 16.83 5.65
CA GLU A 481 34.94 16.37 5.47
C GLU A 481 34.88 14.92 4.95
N ILE A 482 35.73 14.57 3.98
CA ILE A 482 35.85 13.19 3.51
C ILE A 482 36.26 12.24 4.64
N SER A 483 37.26 12.61 5.45
CA SER A 483 37.68 11.79 6.61
C SER A 483 36.55 11.58 7.61
N GLU A 484 35.81 12.63 7.95
CA GLU A 484 34.67 12.57 8.88
C GLU A 484 33.57 11.63 8.37
N HIS A 485 33.26 11.69 7.06
CA HIS A 485 32.27 10.80 6.46
C HIS A 485 32.74 9.34 6.37
N ILE A 486 34.02 9.10 6.07
CA ILE A 486 34.59 7.74 6.08
C ILE A 486 34.53 7.13 7.49
N GLU A 487 34.90 7.91 8.52
CA GLU A 487 34.80 7.48 9.92
C GLU A 487 33.34 7.16 10.29
N GLY A 488 32.42 8.07 9.95
CA GLY A 488 30.99 7.90 10.16
C GLY A 488 30.48 6.60 9.56
N ILE A 489 30.73 6.35 8.27
CA ILE A 489 30.33 5.10 7.60
C ILE A 489 30.89 3.88 8.34
N ASN A 490 32.19 3.85 8.63
CA ASN A 490 32.80 2.67 9.24
C ASN A 490 32.24 2.35 10.61
N SER A 491 32.10 3.36 11.47
CA SER A 491 31.53 3.23 12.82
C SER A 491 30.07 2.78 12.77
N LYS A 492 29.24 3.40 11.92
CA LYS A 492 27.82 3.03 11.82
C LYS A 492 27.61 1.63 11.24
N VAL A 493 28.41 1.21 10.26
CA VAL A 493 28.34 -0.16 9.73
C VAL A 493 28.75 -1.18 10.80
N GLU A 494 29.74 -0.88 11.65
CA GLU A 494 30.13 -1.74 12.77
C GLU A 494 29.01 -1.87 13.79
N HIS A 495 28.44 -0.75 14.25
CA HIS A 495 27.33 -0.75 15.20
C HIS A 495 26.08 -1.46 14.63
N MET A 496 25.75 -1.24 13.36
CA MET A 496 24.68 -1.96 12.67
C MET A 496 24.94 -3.47 12.64
N THR A 497 26.18 -3.87 12.35
CA THR A 497 26.58 -5.29 12.31
C THR A 497 26.41 -5.94 13.68
N ASP A 498 26.79 -5.26 14.76
CA ASP A 498 26.62 -5.77 16.12
C ASP A 498 25.16 -5.80 16.57
N ALA A 499 24.37 -4.79 16.20
CA ALA A 499 22.92 -4.81 16.42
C ALA A 499 22.26 -6.01 15.73
N ARG A 500 22.68 -6.33 14.50
CA ARG A 500 22.23 -7.52 13.76
C ARG A 500 22.64 -8.82 14.44
N LYS A 501 23.88 -8.93 14.93
CA LYS A 501 24.33 -10.11 15.70
C LYS A 501 23.44 -10.34 16.93
N LYS A 502 23.15 -9.28 17.68
CA LYS A 502 22.26 -9.34 18.85
C LYS A 502 20.83 -9.75 18.46
N ALA A 503 20.28 -9.18 17.39
CA ALA A 503 18.94 -9.53 16.91
C ALA A 503 18.85 -11.00 16.47
N ASN A 504 19.86 -11.51 15.75
CA ASN A 504 19.92 -12.90 15.29
C ASN A 504 20.07 -13.95 16.42
N ALA A 505 20.46 -13.52 17.62
CA ALA A 505 20.56 -14.41 18.77
C ALA A 505 19.20 -14.65 19.45
N LEU A 506 18.15 -13.91 19.06
CA LEU A 506 16.80 -14.11 19.54
C LEU A 506 16.16 -15.33 18.85
N THR A 507 15.32 -16.06 19.57
CA THR A 507 14.57 -17.20 19.00
C THR A 507 13.11 -16.87 18.68
N ASP A 508 12.57 -15.83 19.32
CA ASP A 508 11.20 -15.36 19.12
C ASP A 508 11.13 -14.44 17.89
N ALA A 509 10.31 -14.83 16.91
CA ALA A 509 10.19 -14.12 15.63
C ALA A 509 9.72 -12.68 15.80
N GLN A 510 8.79 -12.42 16.73
CA GLN A 510 8.26 -11.08 16.98
C GLN A 510 9.34 -10.16 17.55
N LYS A 511 10.03 -10.59 18.61
CA LYS A 511 11.13 -9.83 19.21
C LYS A 511 12.28 -9.62 18.24
N MET A 512 12.58 -10.61 17.40
CA MET A 512 13.60 -10.47 16.36
C MET A 512 13.21 -9.39 15.35
N ALA A 513 11.98 -9.42 14.83
CA ALA A 513 11.47 -8.44 13.89
C ALA A 513 11.45 -7.01 14.49
N GLU A 514 11.04 -6.87 15.76
CA GLU A 514 11.11 -5.61 16.51
C GLU A 514 12.55 -5.11 16.67
N MET A 515 13.50 -5.99 17.00
CA MET A 515 14.92 -5.61 17.09
C MET A 515 15.49 -5.16 15.75
N TYR A 516 15.12 -5.81 14.65
CA TYR A 516 15.52 -5.35 13.31
C TYR A 516 14.90 -3.98 12.98
N CYS A 517 13.62 -3.79 13.30
CA CYS A 517 12.91 -2.53 13.08
C CYS A 517 13.52 -1.37 13.89
N ASP A 518 13.74 -1.56 15.19
CA ASP A 518 14.00 -0.46 16.11
C ASP A 518 15.49 -0.25 16.38
N LYS A 519 16.34 -1.24 16.10
CA LYS A 519 17.77 -1.21 16.43
C LYS A 519 18.70 -1.46 15.23
N VAL A 520 18.23 -2.06 14.14
CA VAL A 520 19.06 -2.29 12.93
C VAL A 520 18.73 -1.27 11.84
N LYS A 521 17.47 -1.20 11.43
CA LYS A 521 16.99 -0.32 10.34
C LYS A 521 17.39 1.15 10.52
N PRO A 522 17.42 1.76 11.72
CA PRO A 522 17.81 3.17 11.87
C PRO A 522 19.22 3.50 11.37
N TYR A 523 20.14 2.54 11.41
CA TYR A 523 21.49 2.75 10.87
C TYR A 523 21.51 2.92 9.36
N PHE A 524 20.46 2.54 8.64
CA PHE A 524 20.43 2.66 7.19
C PHE A 524 20.47 4.12 6.78
N ASP A 525 19.65 4.94 7.43
CA ASP A 525 19.61 6.39 7.20
C ASP A 525 20.92 7.05 7.65
N GLU A 526 21.49 6.64 8.79
CA GLU A 526 22.77 7.19 9.28
C GLU A 526 23.93 6.90 8.31
N ILE A 527 24.05 5.67 7.80
CA ILE A 527 25.08 5.30 6.83
C ILE A 527 24.83 6.02 5.49
N ARG A 528 23.57 6.07 5.06
CA ARG A 528 23.18 6.72 3.81
C ARG A 528 23.56 8.19 3.81
N ILE A 529 23.29 8.92 4.89
CA ILE A 529 23.63 10.36 4.99
C ILE A 529 25.10 10.60 4.65
N HIS A 530 26.02 9.80 5.21
CA HIS A 530 27.44 9.95 4.93
C HIS A 530 27.81 9.56 3.49
N CYS A 531 27.22 8.49 2.96
CA CYS A 531 27.48 8.06 1.59
C CYS A 531 26.97 9.08 0.56
N ASP A 532 25.75 9.60 0.74
CA ASP A 532 25.13 10.58 -0.14
C ASP A 532 25.89 11.92 -0.10
N LYS A 533 26.51 12.28 1.04
CA LYS A 533 27.40 13.44 1.12
C LYS A 533 28.71 13.23 0.37
N LEU A 534 29.31 12.04 0.48
CA LEU A 534 30.49 11.69 -0.30
C LEU A 534 30.21 11.71 -1.81
N GLU A 535 29.02 11.29 -2.26
CA GLU A 535 28.61 11.34 -3.68
C GLU A 535 28.67 12.77 -4.26
N LEU A 536 28.40 13.79 -3.45
CA LEU A 536 28.43 15.19 -3.85
C LEU A 536 29.83 15.79 -3.88
N ILE A 537 30.75 15.24 -3.08
CA ILE A 537 32.10 15.77 -2.90
C ILE A 537 33.09 15.09 -3.86
N VAL A 538 32.93 13.78 -4.03
CA VAL A 538 33.82 12.96 -4.85
C VAL A 538 33.55 13.20 -6.32
N ASP A 539 34.63 13.25 -7.10
CA ASP A 539 34.59 13.38 -8.55
C ASP A 539 33.68 12.31 -9.19
N ASP A 540 32.83 12.76 -10.12
CA ASP A 540 31.85 11.95 -10.82
C ASP A 540 32.52 10.86 -11.67
N GLU A 541 33.69 11.16 -12.24
CA GLU A 541 34.42 10.22 -13.12
C GLU A 541 34.84 8.92 -12.40
N ILE A 542 35.05 8.98 -11.09
CA ILE A 542 35.49 7.82 -10.28
C ILE A 542 34.38 7.22 -9.43
N TRP A 543 33.20 7.86 -9.40
CA TRP A 543 32.07 7.39 -8.61
C TRP A 543 31.51 6.10 -9.21
N THR A 544 31.43 5.04 -8.40
CA THR A 544 31.21 3.68 -8.90
C THR A 544 29.75 3.29 -9.08
N LEU A 545 28.81 3.99 -8.44
CA LEU A 545 27.39 3.70 -8.49
C LEU A 545 26.69 4.70 -9.41
N THR A 546 25.85 4.21 -10.32
CA THR A 546 25.02 5.09 -11.15
C THR A 546 24.15 6.01 -10.28
N LYS A 547 24.20 7.31 -10.59
CA LYS A 547 23.54 8.35 -9.81
C LYS A 547 22.05 8.40 -10.13
N TYR A 548 21.24 8.96 -9.23
CA TYR A 548 19.80 9.05 -9.46
C TYR A 548 19.43 9.86 -10.70
N ARG A 549 20.22 10.89 -11.05
CA ARG A 549 20.02 11.69 -12.27
C ARG A 549 20.06 10.82 -13.53
N GLU A 550 20.76 9.68 -13.47
CA GLU A 550 20.91 8.76 -14.60
C GLU A 550 19.81 7.68 -14.56
N LEU A 551 19.56 7.11 -13.38
CA LEU A 551 18.51 6.08 -13.19
C LEU A 551 17.10 6.59 -13.53
N LEU A 552 16.84 7.87 -13.29
CA LEU A 552 15.50 8.47 -13.43
C LEU A 552 15.26 9.20 -14.76
N PHE A 553 16.32 9.66 -15.45
CA PHE A 553 16.15 10.56 -16.61
C PHE A 553 16.94 10.17 -17.84
N THR A 554 17.91 9.25 -17.76
CA THR A 554 18.60 8.76 -18.96
C THR A 554 17.64 7.89 -19.76
N ARG A 555 17.43 8.23 -21.04
CA ARG A 555 16.44 7.61 -21.94
C ARG A 555 17.07 6.67 -22.94
#